data_AF-F3LIX1-F1
#
_entry.id   AF-F3LIX1-F1
#
_cell.length_a   1.000
_cell.length_b   1.000
_cell.length_c   1.000
_cell.angle_alpha   90.00
_cell.angle_beta   90.00
_cell.angle_gamma   90.00
#
_symmetry.space_group_name_H-M   'P 1'
#
loop_
_entity.id
_entity.type
_entity.pdbx_description
1 polymer ?
#
loop_
_entity_poly.entity_id
_entity_poly.type
_entity_poly.pdbx_seq_one_letter_code
_entity_poly.pdbx_strand_id
1 'polypeptide(L)' 'MLQQQKTIIVFVSHRPQLLEKANKLLIMHKGEMKAFGSPSEIMNAAKRQATNTLNTQPNPSKK' A
#
# COMPACT_ATOMS: atom_id res chain seq x y z
N MET A 1 35.07 2.66 17.19
CA MET A 1 33.97 2.14 16.35
C MET A 1 32.65 2.71 16.87
N LEU A 2 31.93 3.50 16.07
CA LEU A 2 30.61 4.02 16.44
C LEU A 2 29.58 2.88 16.40
N GLN A 3 29.03 2.50 17.55
CA GLN A 3 27.97 1.50 17.61
C GLN A 3 26.70 2.05 16.96
N GLN A 4 26.27 1.46 15.84
CA GLN A 4 24.99 1.80 15.22
C GLN A 4 23.85 1.31 16.12
N GLN A 5 23.11 2.24 16.73
CA GLN A 5 21.91 1.90 17.49
C GLN A 5 20.80 1.43 16.54
N LYS A 6 20.20 0.27 16.84
CA LYS A 6 19.05 -0.27 16.11
C LYS A 6 17.79 0.53 16.50
N THR A 7 17.53 1.62 15.79
CA THR A 7 16.35 2.48 16.01
C THR A 7 15.23 2.10 15.05
N ILE A 8 14.02 1.92 15.55
CA ILE A 8 12.81 1.72 14.74
C ILE A 8 12.05 3.04 14.70
N ILE A 9 11.75 3.52 13.50
CA ILE A 9 10.98 4.75 13.28
C ILE A 9 9.60 4.35 12.75
N VAL A 10 8.56 4.73 13.47
CA VAL A 10 7.17 4.61 13.03
C VAL A 10 6.64 6.02 12.82
N PHE A 11 6.14 6.30 11.63
CA PHE A 11 5.51 7.58 11.31
C PHE A 11 4.22 7.36 10.54
N VAL A 12 3.26 8.26 10.73
CA VAL A 12 1.97 8.23 10.05
C VAL A 12 1.92 9.44 9.12
N SER A 13 1.62 9.20 7.85
CA SER A 13 1.60 10.27 6.84
C SER A 13 0.59 9.95 5.75
N HIS A 14 -0.03 11.00 5.22
CA HIS A 14 -0.83 10.95 4.00
C HIS A 14 -0.05 11.34 2.74
N ARG A 15 1.26 11.66 2.85
CA ARG A 15 2.09 12.10 1.71
C ARG A 15 2.78 10.92 1.04
N PRO A 16 2.42 10.54 -0.21
CA PRO A 16 2.95 9.34 -0.88
C PRO A 16 4.48 9.32 -1.00
N GLN A 17 5.09 10.47 -1.31
CA GLN A 17 6.54 10.63 -1.45
C GLN A 17 7.33 10.20 -0.20
N LEU A 18 6.71 10.32 0.98
CA LEU A 18 7.33 9.92 2.24
C LEU A 18 7.12 8.41 2.50
N LEU A 19 5.96 7.90 2.11
CA LEU A 19 5.62 6.48 2.22
C LEU A 19 6.50 5.61 1.31
N GLU A 20 6.87 6.12 0.14
CA GLU A 20 7.78 5.44 -0.80
C GLU A 20 9.19 5.24 -0.23
N LYS A 21 9.62 6.06 0.73
CA LYS A 21 10.94 5.95 1.37
C LYS A 21 10.96 4.95 2.53
N ALA A 22 9.81 4.44 2.96
CA ALA A 22 9.73 3.53 4.09
C ALA A 22 10.20 2.12 3.72
N ASN A 23 10.80 1.40 4.67
CA ASN A 23 11.14 -0.02 4.48
C ASN A 23 9.91 -0.94 4.52
N LYS A 24 8.87 -0.51 5.26
CA LYS A 24 7.58 -1.19 5.40
C LYS A 24 6.45 -0.15 5.45
N LEU A 25 5.29 -0.52 4.96
CA LEU A 25 4.04 0.20 5.03
C LEU A 25 3.00 -0.65 5.73
N LEU A 26 2.22 -0.02 6.61
CA LEU A 26 1.04 -0.58 7.26
C LEU A 26 -0.17 0.25 6.82
N ILE A 27 -1.09 -0.37 6.07
CA ILE A 27 -2.33 0.26 5.66
C ILE A 27 -3.44 -0.19 6.60
N MET A 28 -4.13 0.77 7.21
CA MET A 28 -5.23 0.52 8.12
C MET A 28 -6.51 1.14 7.60
N HIS A 29 -7.64 0.48 7.87
CA HIS A 29 -8.96 1.04 7.63
C HIS A 29 -9.90 0.62 8.76
N LYS A 30 -10.52 1.59 9.44
CA LYS A 30 -11.44 1.37 10.57
C LYS A 30 -10.87 0.46 11.67
N GLY A 31 -9.61 0.69 12.03
CA GLY A 31 -8.93 -0.10 13.09
C GLY A 31 -8.40 -1.45 12.62
N GLU A 32 -8.69 -1.88 11.40
CA GLU A 32 -8.20 -3.15 10.84
C GLU A 32 -6.99 -2.95 9.95
N MET A 33 -6.02 -3.85 10.06
CA MET A 33 -4.90 -3.96 9.11
C MET A 33 -5.44 -4.50 7.77
N LYS A 34 -5.28 -3.70 6.71
CA LYS A 34 -5.66 -4.09 5.36
C LYS A 34 -4.49 -4.59 4.53
N ALA A 35 -3.28 -4.08 4.78
CA ALA A 35 -2.06 -4.56 4.15
C ALA A 35 -0.83 -4.23 5.00
N PHE A 36 0.19 -5.09 4.92
CA PHE A 36 1.50 -4.87 5.52
C PHE A 36 2.60 -5.45 4.63
N GLY A 37 3.65 -4.68 4.34
CA GLY A 37 4.71 -5.11 3.43
C GLY A 37 5.63 -3.97 3.02
N SER A 38 6.55 -4.21 2.10
CA SER A 38 7.33 -3.13 1.47
C SER A 38 6.43 -2.27 0.56
N PRO A 39 6.84 -1.01 0.26
CA PRO A 39 6.09 -0.17 -0.67
C PRO A 39 5.82 -0.81 -2.03
N SER A 40 6.79 -1.53 -2.59
CA SER A 40 6.65 -2.20 -3.89
C SER A 40 5.63 -3.34 -3.86
N GLU A 41 5.65 -4.18 -2.81
CA GLU A 41 4.68 -5.27 -2.63
C GLU A 41 3.25 -4.72 -2.55
N ILE A 42 3.02 -3.68 -1.74
CA ILE A 42 1.70 -3.06 -1.59
C ILE A 42 1.24 -2.40 -2.89
N MET A 43 2.13 -1.66 -3.57
CA MET A 43 1.78 -0.99 -4.82
C MET A 43 1.42 -1.99 -5.93
N ASN A 44 2.16 -3.10 -6.02
CA ASN A 44 1.87 -4.16 -6.98
C ASN A 44 0.53 -4.85 -6.68
N ALA A 45 0.22 -5.07 -5.40
CA ALA A 45 -1.08 -5.61 -4.99
C ALA A 45 -2.24 -4.66 -5.36
N ALA A 46 -2.09 -3.36 -5.11
CA ALA A 46 -3.09 -2.35 -5.46
C ALA A 46 -3.34 -2.28 -6.98
N LYS A 47 -2.28 -2.33 -7.79
CA LYS A 47 -2.40 -2.37 -9.27
C LYS A 47 -3.19 -3.59 -9.74
N ARG A 48 -2.93 -4.78 -9.20
CA ARG A 48 -3.66 -6.01 -9.53
C ARG A 48 -5.15 -5.93 -9.18
N GLN A 49 -5.48 -5.30 -8.05
CA GLN A 49 -6.87 -5.08 -7.67
C GLN A 49 -7.60 -4.15 -8.64
N ALA A 50 -6.96 -3.04 -9.03
CA ALA A 50 -7.52 -2.09 -10.00
C ALA A 50 -7.74 -2.71 -11.38
N THR A 51 -6.83 -3.58 -11.85
CA THR A 51 -7.00 -4.29 -13.13
C THR A 51 -8.14 -5.31 -13.10
N ASN A 52 -8.41 -5.95 -11.96
CA ASN A 52 -9.53 -6.89 -11.85
C ASN A 52 -10.89 -6.18 -11.88
N THR A 53 -11.00 -4.97 -11.31
CA THR A 53 -12.23 -4.19 -11.33
C THR A 53 -12.57 -3.62 -12.71
N LEU A 54 -11.58 -3.40 -13.57
CA LEU A 54 -11.80 -2.91 -14.94
C LEU A 54 -12.28 -4.02 -15.90
N ASN A 55 -12.02 -5.29 -15.58
CA ASN A 55 -12.41 -6.44 -16.40
C ASN A 55 -13.84 -6.94 -16.11
N THR A 56 -14.58 -6.31 -15.19
CA THR A 56 -15.96 -6.64 -14.82
C THR A 56 -16.90 -5.49 -15.11
N GLN A 57 -16.97 -5.08 -16.39
CA GLN A 57 -18.04 -4.21 -16.88
C GLN A 57 -19.01 -5.09 -17.69
N PRO A 58 -20.17 -5.50 -17.13
CA PRO A 58 -21.21 -6.11 -17.94
C PRO A 58 -21.77 -5.01 -18.84
N ASN A 59 -21.52 -5.14 -20.13
CA ASN A 59 -22.11 -4.32 -21.18
C ASN A 59 -23.64 -4.28 -21.02
N PRO A 60 -24.27 -3.16 -20.63
CA PRO A 60 -25.71 -3.08 -20.60
C PRO A 60 -26.20 -2.64 -21.98
N SER A 61 -26.86 -3.59 -22.66
CA SER A 61 -28.00 -3.34 -23.54
C SER A 61 -27.75 -2.57 -24.85
N LYS A 62 -27.72 -3.30 -25.96
CA LYS A 62 -28.52 -2.88 -27.13
C LYS A 62 -29.88 -3.57 -27.01
N LYS A 63 -30.88 -2.80 -26.57
CA LYS A 63 -32.30 -3.06 -26.87
C LYS A 63 -32.57 -2.72 -28.33
#